data_AF-A0A222FL60-F1
#
_entry.id   AF-A0A222FL60-F1
#
_cell.length_a   1.000
_cell.length_b   1.000
_cell.length_c   1.000
_cell.angle_alpha   90.00
_cell.angle_beta   90.00
_cell.angle_gamma   90.00
#
_symmetry.space_group_name_H-M   'P 1'
#
loop_
_entity.id
_entity.type
_entity.pdbx_description
1 polymer ?
#
loop_
_entity_poly.entity_id
_entity_poly.type
_entity_poly.pdbx_seq_one_letter_code
_entity_poly.pdbx_strand_id
1 'polypeptide(L)'
;MSAWIGHTNQKLYQARLLLQQSEQARPDALAQALEVSAIYHIHDAYLCYLHELAEMVQYSGAVVSLSQLLDSASLVTGEMQELKALEQDAFSWLATLLSLANDSLQGQSGANKMATDASLIAVAQPAESPVYQCYQRLVELIERQRENRQES
;
A
#
# COMPACT_ATOMS: atom_id res chain seq x y z
N MET A 1 -17.65 16.37 -4.46
CA MET A 1 -16.83 15.14 -4.41
C MET A 1 -15.72 15.38 -3.41
N SER A 2 -15.47 14.43 -2.51
CA SER A 2 -14.32 14.45 -1.60
C SER A 2 -13.06 14.73 -2.42
N ALA A 3 -12.27 15.74 -2.01
CA ALA A 3 -11.00 16.02 -2.68
C ALA A 3 -10.06 14.80 -2.59
N TRP A 4 -10.16 14.01 -1.52
CA TRP A 4 -9.32 12.84 -1.28
C TRP A 4 -9.55 11.71 -2.27
N ILE A 5 -10.77 11.51 -2.77
CA ILE A 5 -11.02 10.53 -3.86
C ILE A 5 -10.10 10.80 -5.06
N GLY A 6 -9.95 12.07 -5.44
CA GLY A 6 -9.06 12.48 -6.52
C GLY A 6 -7.59 12.20 -6.22
N HIS A 7 -7.15 12.49 -4.99
CA HIS A 7 -5.77 12.24 -4.55
C HIS A 7 -5.43 10.74 -4.51
N THR A 8 -6.31 9.92 -3.93
CA THR A 8 -6.16 8.46 -3.91
C THR A 8 -6.04 7.89 -5.32
N ASN A 9 -6.94 8.28 -6.23
CA ASN A 9 -6.92 7.82 -7.61
C ASN A 9 -5.64 8.26 -8.35
N GLN A 10 -5.17 9.48 -8.10
CA GLN A 10 -3.92 9.98 -8.66
C GLN A 10 -2.71 9.14 -8.19
N LYS A 11 -2.65 8.82 -6.90
CA LYS A 11 -1.56 8.01 -6.33
C LYS A 11 -1.58 6.57 -6.85
N LEU A 12 -2.76 5.95 -6.93
CA LEU A 12 -2.91 4.62 -7.54
C LEU A 12 -2.48 4.61 -9.02
N TYR A 13 -2.86 5.64 -9.79
CA TYR A 13 -2.44 5.76 -11.18
C TYR A 13 -0.92 5.90 -11.33
N GLN A 14 -0.29 6.73 -10.49
CA GLN A 14 1.18 6.89 -10.48
C GLN A 14 1.88 5.57 -10.14
N ALA A 15 1.41 4.84 -9.12
CA ALA A 15 1.92 3.52 -8.78
C ALA A 15 1.83 2.55 -9.95
N ARG A 16 0.68 2.50 -10.64
CA ARG A 16 0.48 1.66 -11.82
C ARG A 16 1.49 1.95 -12.93
N LEU A 17 1.69 3.23 -13.26
CA LEU A 17 2.65 3.61 -14.30
C LEU A 17 4.09 3.19 -13.97
N LEU A 18 4.48 3.31 -12.69
CA LEU A 18 5.80 2.92 -12.22
C LEU A 18 5.99 1.40 -12.28
N LEU A 19 4.99 0.63 -11.85
CA LEU A 19 5.02 -0.83 -11.92
C LEU A 19 5.15 -1.31 -13.37
N GLN A 20 4.33 -0.78 -14.28
CA GLN A 20 4.39 -1.10 -15.71
C GLN A 20 5.75 -0.77 -16.34
N GLN A 21 6.37 0.34 -15.94
CA GLN A 21 7.72 0.69 -16.40
C GLN A 21 8.78 -0.23 -15.81
N SER A 22 8.63 -0.67 -14.55
CA SER A 22 9.61 -1.54 -13.89
C SER A 22 9.74 -2.91 -14.57
N GLU A 23 8.63 -3.47 -15.09
CA GLU A 23 8.60 -4.75 -15.79
C GLU A 23 9.52 -4.77 -17.02
N GLN A 24 9.64 -3.63 -17.69
CA GLN A 24 10.39 -3.47 -18.94
C GLN A 24 11.74 -2.76 -18.71
N ALA A 25 11.99 -2.27 -17.50
CA ALA A 25 13.15 -1.44 -17.22
C ALA A 25 14.45 -2.25 -17.27
N ARG A 26 15.44 -1.63 -17.91
CA ARG A 26 16.84 -2.06 -17.90
C ARG A 26 17.70 -0.82 -17.69
N PRO A 27 18.76 -0.88 -16.87
CA PRO A 27 19.25 -2.03 -16.08
C PRO A 27 18.35 -2.37 -14.88
N ASP A 28 18.59 -3.49 -14.20
CA ASP A 28 17.79 -3.94 -13.03
C ASP A 28 17.73 -2.92 -11.90
N ALA A 29 18.78 -2.10 -11.74
CA ALA A 29 18.78 -0.98 -10.79
C ALA A 29 17.68 0.05 -11.07
N LEU A 30 17.33 0.28 -12.34
CA LEU A 30 16.20 1.14 -12.71
C LEU A 30 14.87 0.47 -12.37
N ALA A 31 14.72 -0.82 -12.62
CA ALA A 31 13.52 -1.58 -12.24
C ALA A 31 13.30 -1.50 -10.72
N GLN A 32 14.35 -1.72 -9.93
CA GLN A 32 14.28 -1.62 -8.47
C GLN A 32 13.91 -0.20 -7.99
N ALA A 33 14.48 0.84 -8.60
CA ALA A 33 14.14 2.23 -8.25
C ALA A 33 12.68 2.58 -8.58
N LEU A 34 12.15 2.04 -9.69
CA LEU A 34 10.75 2.20 -10.07
C LEU A 34 9.82 1.45 -9.11
N GLU A 35 10.16 0.22 -8.70
CA GLU A 35 9.39 -0.52 -7.70
C GLU A 35 9.38 0.18 -6.34
N VAL A 36 10.52 0.68 -5.86
CA VAL A 36 10.60 1.47 -4.62
C VAL A 36 9.74 2.73 -4.71
N SER A 37 9.78 3.43 -5.85
CA SER A 37 8.90 4.58 -6.09
C SER A 37 7.43 4.17 -6.06
N ALA A 38 7.08 3.03 -6.67
CA ALA A 38 5.71 2.51 -6.66
C ALA A 38 5.24 2.22 -5.23
N ILE A 39 6.08 1.59 -4.38
CA ILE A 39 5.76 1.33 -2.96
C ILE A 39 5.34 2.62 -2.26
N TYR A 40 6.09 3.72 -2.44
CA TYR A 40 5.74 5.01 -1.84
C TYR A 40 4.40 5.56 -2.35
N HIS A 41 4.13 5.45 -3.65
CA HIS A 41 2.83 5.87 -4.19
C HIS A 41 1.66 4.99 -3.72
N ILE A 42 1.87 3.69 -3.52
CA ILE A 42 0.85 2.78 -2.97
C ILE A 42 0.58 3.14 -1.49
N HIS A 43 1.63 3.39 -0.71
CA HIS A 43 1.50 3.83 0.68
C HIS A 43 0.80 5.19 0.80
N ASP A 44 1.16 6.15 -0.04
CA ASP A 44 0.47 7.45 -0.09
C ASP A 44 -1.00 7.31 -0.51
N ALA A 45 -1.33 6.40 -1.43
CA ALA A 45 -2.71 6.10 -1.79
C ALA A 45 -3.48 5.55 -0.59
N TYR A 46 -2.85 4.67 0.20
CA TYR A 46 -3.43 4.18 1.45
C TYR A 46 -3.72 5.33 2.43
N LEU A 47 -2.78 6.24 2.66
CA LEU A 47 -3.00 7.41 3.52
C LEU A 47 -4.09 8.35 2.99
N CYS A 48 -4.13 8.59 1.68
CA CYS A 48 -5.20 9.38 1.05
C CYS A 48 -6.56 8.69 1.22
N TYR A 49 -6.60 7.36 1.14
CA TYR A 49 -7.80 6.59 1.39
C TYR A 49 -8.26 6.68 2.85
N LEU A 50 -7.34 6.67 3.82
CA LEU A 50 -7.69 6.93 5.21
C LEU A 50 -8.31 8.32 5.41
N HIS A 51 -7.89 9.33 4.64
CA HIS A 51 -8.55 10.64 4.65
C HIS A 51 -9.94 10.62 4.02
N GLU A 52 -10.19 9.79 2.99
CA GLU A 52 -11.57 9.55 2.53
C GLU A 52 -12.45 8.96 3.64
N LEU A 53 -11.91 7.99 4.38
CA LEU A 53 -12.64 7.39 5.51
C LEU A 53 -12.89 8.41 6.63
N ALA A 54 -11.91 9.26 6.92
CA ALA A 54 -12.04 10.35 7.88
C ALA A 54 -13.15 11.34 7.52
N GLU A 55 -13.25 11.76 6.25
CA GLU A 55 -14.29 12.70 5.83
C GLU A 55 -15.70 12.13 6.03
N MET A 56 -15.88 10.82 5.88
CA MET A 56 -17.18 10.18 6.11
C MET A 56 -17.64 10.27 7.56
N VAL A 57 -16.70 10.20 8.50
CA VAL A 57 -16.97 10.31 9.94
C VAL A 57 -16.79 11.75 10.45
N GLN A 58 -16.75 12.72 9.52
CA GLN A 58 -16.61 14.16 9.79
C GLN A 58 -15.33 14.51 10.58
N TYR A 59 -14.28 13.69 10.46
CA TYR A 59 -12.96 13.99 11.00
C TYR A 59 -12.19 14.88 10.01
N SER A 60 -11.75 16.05 10.49
CA SER A 60 -11.06 17.07 9.68
C SER A 60 -9.57 17.22 9.98
N GLY A 61 -9.03 16.39 10.89
CA GLY A 61 -7.61 16.39 11.21
C GLY A 61 -6.77 15.70 10.13
N ALA A 62 -5.46 15.98 10.14
CA ALA A 62 -4.52 15.23 9.31
C ALA A 62 -4.45 13.77 9.78
N VAL A 63 -4.59 12.83 8.86
CA VAL A 63 -4.52 11.39 9.14
C VAL A 63 -3.14 10.88 8.74
N VAL A 64 -2.33 10.50 9.73
CA VAL A 64 -0.99 9.94 9.49
C VAL A 64 -0.92 8.41 9.67
N SER A 65 -1.95 7.81 10.27
CA SER A 65 -2.08 6.35 10.42
C SER A 65 -3.52 5.93 10.70
N LEU A 66 -3.84 4.65 10.48
CA LEU A 66 -5.14 4.09 10.83
C LEU A 66 -5.37 4.10 12.34
N SER A 67 -4.35 3.79 13.15
CA SER A 67 -4.47 3.85 14.62
C SER A 67 -4.91 5.23 15.08
N GLN A 68 -4.25 6.29 14.60
CA GLN A 68 -4.62 7.66 14.94
C GLN A 68 -6.07 7.99 14.53
N LEU A 69 -6.49 7.55 13.35
CA LEU A 69 -7.85 7.75 12.87
C LEU A 69 -8.87 7.03 13.77
N LEU A 70 -8.61 5.77 14.11
CA LEU A 70 -9.46 4.97 14.99
C LEU A 70 -9.59 5.60 16.39
N ASP A 71 -8.51 6.17 16.92
CA ASP A 71 -8.51 6.81 18.23
C ASP A 71 -9.23 8.16 18.25
N SER A 72 -9.27 8.85 17.10
CA SER A 72 -9.79 10.22 17.00
C SER A 72 -11.19 10.31 16.39
N ALA A 73 -11.63 9.29 15.65
CA ALA A 73 -12.92 9.28 14.97
C ALA A 73 -14.07 9.17 15.98
N SER A 74 -15.14 9.92 15.74
CA SER A 74 -16.38 9.84 16.52
C SER A 74 -17.13 8.53 16.32
N LEU A 75 -16.90 7.88 15.17
CA LEU A 75 -17.49 6.62 14.77
C LEU A 75 -16.44 5.76 14.06
N VAL A 76 -16.35 4.48 14.43
CA VAL A 76 -15.52 3.50 13.73
C VAL A 76 -16.39 2.73 12.74
N THR A 77 -16.08 2.83 11.45
CA THR A 77 -16.84 2.16 10.38
C THR A 77 -16.36 0.72 10.13
N GLY A 78 -17.14 -0.05 9.38
CA GLY A 78 -16.75 -1.43 9.00
C GLY A 78 -15.48 -1.46 8.14
N GLU A 79 -15.28 -0.47 7.27
CA GLU A 79 -14.08 -0.30 6.46
C GLU A 79 -12.83 -0.10 7.32
N MET A 80 -12.94 0.72 8.37
CA MET A 80 -11.84 0.94 9.31
C MET A 80 -11.52 -0.33 10.11
N GLN A 81 -12.53 -1.11 10.49
CA GLN A 81 -12.33 -2.39 11.18
C GLN A 81 -11.66 -3.44 10.28
N GLU A 82 -12.04 -3.49 9.00
CA GLU A 82 -11.41 -4.38 8.02
C GLU A 82 -9.93 -4.02 7.82
N LEU A 83 -9.62 -2.74 7.62
CA LEU A 83 -8.23 -2.27 7.54
C LEU A 83 -7.45 -2.59 8.82
N LYS A 84 -8.08 -2.44 9.99
CA LYS A 84 -7.45 -2.78 11.28
C LYS A 84 -7.11 -4.26 11.36
N ALA A 85 -8.02 -5.13 10.94
CA ALA A 85 -7.78 -6.58 10.93
C ALA A 85 -6.62 -6.93 9.98
N LEU A 86 -6.55 -6.29 8.82
CA LEU A 86 -5.44 -6.45 7.88
C LEU A 86 -4.11 -5.95 8.47
N GLU A 87 -4.05 -4.76 9.08
CA GLU A 87 -2.82 -4.26 9.71
C GLU A 87 -2.33 -5.15 10.86
N GLN A 88 -3.25 -5.80 11.59
CA GLN A 88 -2.93 -6.66 12.73
C GLN A 88 -2.50 -8.08 12.33
N ASP A 89 -2.88 -8.54 11.14
CA ASP A 89 -2.43 -9.80 10.59
C ASP A 89 -1.08 -9.61 9.87
N ALA A 90 0.00 -10.08 10.51
CA ALA A 90 1.36 -9.99 9.99
C ALA A 90 1.57 -10.68 8.63
N PHE A 91 0.67 -11.58 8.23
CA PHE A 91 0.71 -12.26 6.94
C PHE A 91 -0.19 -11.60 5.89
N SER A 92 -0.88 -10.51 6.23
CA SER A 92 -1.72 -9.80 5.28
C SER A 92 -0.89 -9.02 4.25
N TRP A 93 -1.51 -8.77 3.10
CA TRP A 93 -0.93 -7.90 2.08
C TRP A 93 -0.72 -6.47 2.59
N LEU A 94 -1.56 -5.98 3.53
CA LEU A 94 -1.44 -4.63 4.05
C LEU A 94 -0.25 -4.52 5.02
N ALA A 95 -0.08 -5.50 5.91
CA ALA A 95 1.11 -5.58 6.76
C ALA A 95 2.39 -5.67 5.92
N THR A 96 2.35 -6.45 4.82
CA THR A 96 3.45 -6.52 3.85
C THR A 96 3.74 -5.16 3.20
N LEU A 97 2.72 -4.45 2.71
CA LEU A 97 2.87 -3.11 2.13
C LEU A 97 3.53 -2.13 3.12
N LEU A 98 3.05 -2.11 4.37
CA LEU A 98 3.58 -1.21 5.41
C LEU A 98 5.04 -1.55 5.76
N SER A 99 5.39 -2.84 5.82
CA SER A 99 6.78 -3.27 6.01
C SER A 99 7.67 -2.82 4.86
N LEU A 100 7.25 -3.05 3.61
CA LEU A 100 8.01 -2.67 2.42
C LEU A 100 8.25 -1.16 2.35
N ALA A 101 7.25 -0.35 2.70
CA ALA A 101 7.37 1.10 2.74
C ALA A 101 8.35 1.55 3.84
N ASN A 102 8.28 0.95 5.02
CA ASN A 102 9.20 1.25 6.12
C ASN A 102 10.65 0.83 5.82
N ASP A 103 10.85 -0.37 5.25
CA ASP A 103 12.17 -0.90 4.90
C ASP A 103 12.85 -0.04 3.83
N SER A 104 12.07 0.49 2.88
CA SER A 104 12.55 1.41 1.85
C SER A 104 13.07 2.74 2.43
N LEU A 105 12.53 3.20 3.57
CA LEU A 105 12.94 4.44 4.24
C LEU A 105 14.22 4.29 5.05
N GLN A 106 14.47 3.11 5.64
CA GLN A 106 15.65 2.86 6.47
C GLN A 106 16.95 2.68 5.67
N GLY A 107 16.86 2.86 4.34
CA GLY A 107 17.91 2.53 3.39
C GLY A 107 18.13 1.03 3.35
N GLN A 108 18.79 0.55 2.30
CA GLN A 108 19.27 -0.83 2.23
C GLN A 108 20.38 -1.09 3.28
N SER A 109 20.11 -0.91 4.58
CA SER A 109 21.00 -1.26 5.71
C SER A 109 21.19 -2.78 5.87
N GLY A 110 20.78 -3.55 4.87
CA GLY A 110 20.98 -4.99 4.73
C GLY A 110 21.77 -5.41 3.50
N ALA A 111 22.35 -4.50 2.69
CA ALA A 111 23.18 -4.88 1.54
C ALA A 111 24.47 -5.68 1.91
N ASN A 112 24.65 -6.08 3.18
CA ASN A 112 25.78 -6.91 3.59
C ASN A 112 25.52 -7.89 4.75
N LYS A 113 24.29 -8.41 4.90
CA LYS A 113 24.04 -9.56 5.79
C LYS A 113 23.10 -10.57 5.14
N MET A 114 23.61 -11.35 4.20
CA MET A 114 23.29 -12.77 3.93
C MET A 114 23.90 -13.21 2.58
N ALA A 115 25.20 -12.99 2.42
CA ALA A 115 26.01 -13.79 1.52
C ALA A 115 26.71 -14.89 2.34
N THR A 116 25.93 -15.80 2.92
CA THR A 116 26.42 -17.08 3.44
C THR A 116 25.25 -18.05 3.56
N ASP A 117 25.28 -19.04 2.67
CA ASP A 117 24.71 -20.37 2.80
C ASP A 117 23.19 -20.52 3.01
N ALA A 118 22.47 -20.55 1.88
CA ALA A 118 21.65 -21.72 1.57
C ALA A 118 21.34 -21.75 0.08
N SER A 119 21.94 -22.71 -0.61
CA SER A 119 21.45 -23.26 -1.86
C SER A 119 20.03 -23.80 -1.65
N LEU A 120 19.02 -22.93 -1.73
CA LEU A 120 17.64 -23.30 -1.99
C LEU A 120 17.40 -23.02 -3.46
N ILE A 121 17.14 -24.08 -4.21
CA ILE A 121 16.66 -24.00 -5.59
C ILE A 121 15.36 -23.20 -5.53
N ALA A 122 15.47 -21.89 -5.78
CA ALA A 122 14.33 -21.05 -6.04
C ALA A 122 13.72 -21.54 -7.36
N VAL A 123 12.64 -22.32 -7.26
CA VAL A 123 11.75 -22.53 -8.39
C VAL A 123 11.28 -21.14 -8.80
N ALA A 124 11.86 -20.61 -9.87
CA ALA A 124 11.41 -19.39 -10.52
C ALA A 124 10.04 -19.68 -11.15
N GLN A 125 8.99 -19.69 -10.33
CA GLN A 125 7.70 -19.29 -10.83
C GLN A 125 7.80 -17.80 -11.16
N PRO A 126 7.18 -17.31 -12.24
CA PRO A 126 6.97 -15.88 -12.40
C PRO A 126 5.94 -15.46 -11.35
N ALA A 127 6.36 -15.41 -10.08
CA ALA A 127 5.55 -14.84 -9.02
C ALA A 127 5.48 -13.34 -9.32
N GLU A 128 4.26 -12.81 -9.46
CA GLU A 128 4.03 -11.38 -9.58
C GLU A 128 4.77 -10.66 -8.44
N SER A 129 5.43 -9.54 -8.75
CA SER A 129 6.17 -8.75 -7.77
C SER A 129 5.29 -8.51 -6.53
N PRO A 130 5.80 -8.70 -5.28
CA PRO A 130 5.02 -8.43 -4.07
C PRO A 130 4.43 -7.01 -4.05
N VAL A 131 5.10 -6.05 -4.68
CA VAL A 131 4.62 -4.67 -4.84
C VAL A 131 3.37 -4.62 -5.73
N TYR A 132 3.39 -5.36 -6.84
CA TYR A 132 2.25 -5.44 -7.76
C TYR A 132 1.03 -6.09 -7.08
N GLN A 133 1.25 -7.15 -6.30
CA GLN A 133 0.20 -7.80 -5.51
C GLN A 133 -0.40 -6.81 -4.48
N CYS A 134 0.42 -6.08 -3.74
CA CYS A 134 -0.05 -5.06 -2.79
C CYS A 134 -0.87 -3.97 -3.50
N TYR A 135 -0.43 -3.52 -4.69
CA TYR A 135 -1.16 -2.55 -5.51
C TYR A 135 -2.55 -3.08 -5.89
N GLN A 136 -2.64 -4.30 -6.45
CA GLN A 136 -3.92 -4.89 -6.86
C GLN A 136 -4.87 -5.04 -5.67
N ARG A 137 -4.38 -5.55 -4.53
CA ARG A 137 -5.20 -5.73 -3.33
C ARG A 137 -5.71 -4.41 -2.76
N LEU A 138 -4.91 -3.35 -2.81
CA LEU A 138 -5.36 -2.02 -2.37
C LEU A 138 -6.45 -1.48 -3.30
N VAL A 139 -6.29 -1.60 -4.62
CA VAL A 139 -7.31 -1.19 -5.60
C VAL A 139 -8.62 -1.95 -5.36
N GLU A 140 -8.56 -3.29 -5.29
CA GLU A 140 -9.72 -4.16 -5.05
C GLU A 140 -10.46 -3.78 -3.76
N LEU A 141 -9.72 -3.54 -2.67
CA LEU A 141 -10.31 -3.15 -1.39
C LEU A 141 -11.01 -1.81 -1.48
N ILE A 142 -10.36 -0.80 -2.06
CA ILE A 142 -10.91 0.56 -2.17
C ILE A 142 -12.16 0.58 -3.04
N GLU A 143 -12.13 -0.10 -4.19
CA GLU A 143 -13.27 -0.18 -5.11
C GLU A 143 -14.46 -0.86 -4.42
N ARG A 144 -14.26 -2.05 -3.84
CA ARG A 144 -15.33 -2.77 -3.11
C ARG A 144 -15.92 -1.94 -1.97
N GLN A 145 -15.07 -1.27 -1.17
CA GLN A 145 -15.56 -0.45 -0.08
C GLN A 145 -16.27 0.83 -0.58
N ARG A 146 -15.87 1.41 -1.71
CA ARG A 146 -16.61 2.53 -2.34
C ARG A 146 -17.96 2.09 -2.88
N GLU A 147 -18.03 0.91 -3.52
CA GLU A 147 -19.28 0.34 -4.03
C GLU A 147 -20.28 0.07 -2.90
N ASN A 148 -19.85 -0.62 -1.85
CA ASN A 148 -20.71 -0.91 -0.68
C ASN A 148 -21.34 0.35 -0.06
N ARG A 149 -20.62 1.48 -0.10
CA ARG A 149 -21.09 2.78 0.39
C ARG A 149 -22.11 3.46 -0.50
N GLN A 150 -22.09 3.18 -1.81
CA GLN A 150 -23.06 3.73 -2.75
C GLN A 150 -24.39 2.96 -2.75
N GLU A 151 -24.38 1.71 -2.29
CA GLU A 151 -25.56 0.85 -2.20
C GLU A 151 -26.35 0.99 -0.88
N SER A 152 -25.77 1.67 0.12
CA SER A 152 -26.35 1.88 1.46
C SER A 152 -27.06 3.24 1.58
#